data_AF-D6LHR4-F1
#
_entry.id   AF-D6LHR4-F1
#
_cell.length_a   1.000
_cell.length_b   1.000
_cell.length_c   1.000
_cell.angle_alpha   90.00
_cell.angle_beta   90.00
_cell.angle_gamma   90.00
#
_symmetry.space_group_name_H-M   'P 1'
#
loop_
_entity.id
_entity.type
_entity.pdbx_description
1 polymer ?
#
loop_
_entity_poly.entity_id
_entity_poly.type
_entity_poly.pdbx_seq_one_letter_code
_entity_poly.pdbx_strand_id
1 'polypeptide(L)' 'MIKYKGTMEVIQDNSKRTVKFEINTEYLMTENELEEFERDFKNDFMRTHNGNIEIINFFIGVD' A
#
# COMPACT_ATOMS: atom_id res chain seq x y z
N MET A 1 -16.19 6.40 10.86
CA MET A 1 -15.26 5.52 10.14
C MET A 1 -14.32 6.43 9.39
N ILE A 2 -13.03 6.35 9.71
CA ILE A 2 -11.99 7.14 9.07
C ILE A 2 -11.55 6.40 7.82
N LYS A 3 -11.46 7.12 6.72
CA LYS A 3 -11.06 6.58 5.43
C LYS A 3 -9.64 7.04 5.14
N TYR A 4 -8.78 6.09 4.81
CA TYR A 4 -7.47 6.40 4.25
C TYR A 4 -7.46 5.99 2.78
N LYS A 5 -6.82 6.83 1.98
CA LYS A 5 -6.50 6.55 0.57
C LYS A 5 -5.01 6.41 0.43
N GLY A 6 -4.60 5.42 -0.33
CA GLY A 6 -3.21 5.22 -0.65
C GLY A 6 -2.97 4.92 -2.11
N THR A 7 -1.73 5.17 -2.52
CA THR A 7 -1.22 4.86 -3.84
C THR A 7 0.10 4.13 -3.71
N MET A 8 0.32 3.19 -4.62
CA MET A 8 1.56 2.44 -4.70
C MET A 8 2.01 2.40 -6.15
N GLU A 9 3.25 2.80 -6.40
CA GLU A 9 3.86 2.68 -7.72
C GLU A 9 4.68 1.40 -7.78
N VAL A 10 4.47 0.62 -8.84
CA VAL A 10 5.09 -0.69 -9.00
C VAL A 10 5.63 -0.88 -10.41
N ILE A 11 6.68 -1.67 -10.56
CA ILE A 11 7.14 -2.20 -11.84
C ILE A 11 6.75 -3.67 -11.92
N GLN A 12 5.98 -4.01 -12.95
CA GLN A 12 5.61 -5.39 -13.26
C GLN A 12 5.73 -5.58 -14.78
N ASP A 13 6.39 -6.65 -15.21
CA ASP A 13 6.57 -6.96 -16.65
C ASP A 13 7.19 -5.79 -17.43
N ASN A 14 8.23 -5.17 -16.86
CA ASN A 14 8.91 -3.96 -17.39
C ASN A 14 7.99 -2.74 -17.60
N SER A 15 6.80 -2.74 -17.00
CA SER A 15 5.83 -1.65 -17.11
C SER A 15 5.57 -1.03 -15.73
N LYS A 16 5.66 0.30 -15.65
CA LYS A 16 5.28 1.05 -14.44
C LYS A 16 3.77 1.13 -14.33
N ARG A 17 3.22 0.80 -13.15
CA ARG A 17 1.80 0.87 -12.83
C ARG A 17 1.60 1.59 -11.51
N THR A 18 0.44 2.21 -11.36
CA THR A 18 0.00 2.80 -10.08
C THR A 18 -1.22 2.05 -9.59
N VAL A 19 -1.13 1.49 -8.39
CA VAL A 19 -2.22 0.83 -7.68
C VAL A 19 -2.82 1.84 -6.70
N LYS A 20 -4.13 1.97 -6.70
CA LYS A 20 -4.87 2.78 -5.71
C LYS A 20 -5.58 1.82 -4.76
N PHE A 21 -5.57 2.14 -3.48
CA PHE A 21 -6.28 1.36 -2.47
C PHE A 21 -6.93 2.28 -1.44
N GLU A 22 -7.91 1.74 -0.74
CA GLU A 22 -8.63 2.42 0.33
C GLU A 22 -8.73 1.49 1.53
N ILE A 23 -8.59 2.04 2.73
CA ILE A 23 -8.84 1.33 3.97
C ILE A 23 -9.79 2.13 4.84
N ASN A 24 -10.60 1.42 5.61
CA ASN A 24 -11.58 1.99 6.51
C ASN A 24 -11.24 1.53 7.93
N THR A 25 -11.07 2.48 8.84
CA THR A 25 -10.75 2.23 10.25
C THR A 25 -11.76 2.94 11.15
N GLU A 26 -11.87 2.50 12.41
CA GLU A 26 -12.73 3.19 13.38
C GLU A 26 -12.05 4.40 14.04
N TYR A 27 -10.72 4.48 13.94
CA TYR A 27 -9.88 5.48 14.60
C TYR A 27 -8.69 5.92 13.72
N LEU A 28 -8.03 7.03 14.09
CA LEU A 28 -6.83 7.51 13.39
C LEU A 28 -5.65 6.60 13.74
N MET A 29 -5.05 5.99 12.73
CA MET A 29 -3.82 5.21 12.91
C MET A 29 -2.67 6.10 13.35
N THR A 30 -1.90 5.61 14.31
CA THR A 30 -0.61 6.15 14.71
C THR A 30 0.44 5.95 13.62
N GLU A 31 1.57 6.65 13.71
CA GLU A 31 2.71 6.45 12.79
C GLU A 31 3.18 5.00 12.78
N ASN A 32 3.27 4.36 13.95
CA ASN A 32 3.63 2.95 14.07
C ASN A 32 2.65 2.02 13.34
N GLU A 33 1.34 2.24 13.51
CA GLU A 33 0.31 1.44 12.83
C GLU A 33 0.33 1.64 11.31
N LEU A 34 0.63 2.86 10.84
CA LEU A 34 0.82 3.15 9.42
C LEU A 34 2.05 2.43 8.86
N GLU A 35 3.17 2.41 9.59
CA GLU A 35 4.38 1.67 9.18
C GLU A 35 4.16 0.16 9.16
N GLU A 36 3.46 -0.39 10.17
CA GLU A 36 3.09 -1.81 10.23
C GLU A 36 2.17 -2.18 9.06
N PHE A 37 1.14 -1.36 8.80
CA PHE A 37 0.25 -1.53 7.66
C PHE A 37 1.01 -1.49 6.34
N GLU A 38 1.89 -0.51 6.12
CA GLU A 38 2.69 -0.40 4.90
C GLU A 38 3.54 -1.65 4.68
N ARG A 39 4.22 -2.13 5.72
CA ARG A 39 5.06 -3.34 5.65
C ARG A 39 4.23 -4.57 5.27
N ASP A 40 3.11 -4.78 5.94
CA ASP A 40 2.27 -5.97 5.74
C ASP A 40 1.60 -5.92 4.36
N PHE A 41 1.09 -4.75 3.96
CA PHE A 41 0.50 -4.54 2.64
C PHE A 41 1.52 -4.82 1.52
N LYS A 42 2.75 -4.31 1.62
CA LYS A 42 3.81 -4.57 0.63
C LYS A 42 4.13 -6.07 0.54
N ASN A 43 4.27 -6.73 1.68
CA ASN A 43 4.58 -8.16 1.74
C ASN A 43 3.48 -9.00 1.08
N ASP A 44 2.22 -8.74 1.39
CA ASP A 44 1.09 -9.46 0.82
C ASP A 44 0.92 -9.15 -0.68
N PHE A 45 1.15 -7.90 -1.08
CA PHE A 45 1.12 -7.53 -2.49
C PHE A 45 2.23 -8.21 -3.30
N MET A 46 3.46 -8.29 -2.78
CA MET A 46 4.54 -9.05 -3.43
C MET A 46 4.21 -10.54 -3.53
N ARG A 47 3.63 -11.13 -2.48
CA ARG A 47 3.21 -12.54 -2.47
C ARG A 47 2.14 -12.84 -3.52
N THR A 48 1.14 -11.98 -3.68
CA THR A 48 0.08 -12.15 -4.69
C THR A 48 0.60 -12.08 -6.14
N HIS A 49 1.74 -11.44 -6.35
CA HIS A 49 2.40 -11.33 -7.66
C HIS A 49 3.60 -12.28 -7.81
N ASN A 50 3.70 -13.32 -6.97
CA ASN A 50 4.79 -14.31 -6.96
C ASN A 50 6.20 -13.69 -6.93
N GLY A 51 6.36 -12.51 -6.31
CA GLY A 51 7.63 -11.79 -6.24
C GLY A 51 8.09 -11.14 -7.57
N ASN A 52 7.32 -11.21 -8.65
CA ASN A 52 7.67 -10.60 -9.95
C ASN A 52 7.30 -9.11 -10.03
N ILE A 53 7.33 -8.42 -8.89
CA ILE A 53 6.91 -7.04 -8.78
C ILE A 53 7.90 -6.26 -7.91
N GLU A 54 8.28 -5.08 -8.36
CA GLU A 54 9.12 -4.15 -7.60
C GLU A 54 8.25 -2.97 -7.17
N ILE A 55 8.28 -2.65 -5.87
CA ILE A 55 7.53 -1.53 -5.31
C ILE A 55 8.45 -0.32 -5.25
N ILE A 56 8.15 0.72 -6.02
CA ILE A 56 8.98 1.92 -6.15
C ILE A 56 8.61 2.95 -5.08
N ASN A 57 7.31 3.19 -4.92
CA ASN A 57 6.77 4.21 -4.02
C ASN A 57 5.51 3.69 -3.34
N PHE A 58 5.30 4.13 -2.10
CA PHE A 58 4.10 3.89 -1.34
C PHE A 58 3.69 5.17 -0.63
N PHE A 59 2.41 5.50 -0.70
CA PHE A 59 1.83 6.66 -0.02
C PHE A 59 0.48 6.26 0.57
N ILE A 60 0.22 6.73 1.78
CA ILE A 60 -1.07 6.61 2.43
C ILE A 60 -1.38 7.89 3.21
N GLY A 61 -2.61 8.35 3.15
CA GLY A 61 -3.08 9.53 3.87
C GLY A 61 -4.57 9.42 4.19
N VAL A 62 -5.01 10.23 5.16
CA VAL A 62 -6.43 10.38 5.48
C VAL A 62 -7.13 11.10 4.31
N ASP A 63 -8.29 10.57 3.89
CA ASP A 63 -9.17 11.16 2.88
C ASP A 63 -10.09 12.24 3.47
#